data_AF-A0A5C6XD29-F1
#
_entry.id   AF-A0A5C6XD29-F1
#
_cell.length_a   1.000
_cell.length_b   1.000
_cell.length_c   1.000
_cell.angle_alpha   90.00
_cell.angle_beta   90.00
_cell.angle_gamma   90.00
#
_symmetry.space_group_name_H-M   'P 1'
#
loop_
_entity.id
_entity.type
_entity.pdbx_description
1 polymer ?
#
loop_
_entity_poly.entity_id
_entity_poly.type
_entity_poly.pdbx_seq_one_letter_code
_entity_poly.pdbx_strand_id
1 'polypeptide(L)'
;MNRCAFVWMTVLLVLTCLPGCAPTSFMGSAYVEGGAAACENKCSLQGLEFAGMVYLGEYTDGCICARPGYEAQAREAAGSVASGAVGVIMQMRRAQEQNQQAAQRAVLF
;
A
#
# COMPACT_ATOMS: atom_id res chain seq x y z
N MET A 1 40.35 -13.65 -29.56
CA MET A 1 39.42 -13.88 -28.43
C MET A 1 38.33 -12.82 -28.42
N ASN A 2 37.26 -13.10 -29.17
CA ASN A 2 35.83 -12.97 -28.86
C ASN A 2 35.28 -11.67 -28.22
N ARG A 3 35.76 -10.50 -28.63
CA ARG A 3 35.09 -9.22 -28.29
C ARG A 3 33.64 -9.15 -28.81
N CYS A 4 33.35 -9.77 -29.97
CA CYS A 4 32.00 -9.81 -30.52
C CYS A 4 31.04 -10.68 -29.70
N ALA A 5 31.52 -11.77 -29.08
CA ALA A 5 30.68 -12.64 -28.25
C ALA A 5 30.25 -11.94 -26.95
N PHE A 6 31.14 -11.10 -26.39
CA PHE A 6 30.85 -10.36 -25.16
C PHE A 6 29.80 -9.26 -25.37
N VAL A 7 29.87 -8.56 -26.52
CA VAL A 7 28.88 -7.55 -26.91
C VAL A 7 27.51 -8.18 -27.17
N TRP A 8 27.47 -9.36 -27.80
CA TRP A 8 26.22 -10.07 -28.03
C TRP A 8 25.56 -10.54 -26.74
N MET A 9 26.36 -11.00 -25.77
CA MET A 9 25.88 -11.46 -24.48
C MET A 9 25.33 -10.31 -23.61
N THR A 10 25.93 -9.12 -23.65
CA THR A 10 25.41 -7.95 -22.93
C THR A 10 24.12 -7.40 -23.55
N VAL A 11 24.00 -7.39 -24.88
CA VAL A 11 22.76 -6.98 -25.56
C VAL A 11 21.59 -7.92 -25.22
N LEU A 12 21.82 -9.23 -25.21
CA LEU A 12 20.80 -10.21 -24.82
C LEU A 12 20.36 -10.05 -23.35
N LEU A 13 21.28 -9.72 -22.44
CA LEU A 13 20.98 -9.50 -21.02
C LEU A 13 20.12 -8.24 -20.79
N VAL A 14 20.39 -7.15 -21.53
CA VAL A 14 19.60 -5.91 -21.40
C VAL A 14 18.18 -6.11 -21.96
N LEU A 15 18.03 -6.89 -23.03
CA LEU A 15 16.73 -7.12 -23.66
C LEU A 15 15.76 -7.95 -22.80
N THR A 16 16.27 -8.83 -21.93
CA THR A 16 15.44 -9.67 -21.04
C THR A 16 15.15 -9.02 -19.69
N CYS A 17 15.79 -7.90 -19.36
CA CYS A 17 15.57 -7.16 -18.12
C CYS A 17 14.43 -6.12 -18.20
N LEU A 18 13.66 -6.12 -19.29
CA LEU A 18 12.53 -5.23 -19.54
C LEU A 18 11.12 -5.81 -19.27
N PRO A 19 10.85 -6.81 -18.40
CA PRO A 19 9.47 -7.05 -17.95
C PRO A 19 9.08 -5.97 -16.94
N GLY A 20 9.26 -4.69 -17.31
CA GLY A 20 8.83 -3.54 -16.55
C GLY A 20 7.34 -3.35 -16.75
N CYS A 21 6.59 -3.68 -15.70
CA CYS A 21 5.18 -3.33 -15.46
C CYS A 21 4.23 -3.65 -16.62
N ALA A 22 3.67 -4.87 -16.61
CA ALA A 22 2.39 -5.08 -17.28
C ALA A 22 1.41 -3.99 -16.80
N PRO A 23 0.75 -3.24 -17.70
CA PRO A 23 -0.28 -2.31 -17.29
C PRO A 23 -1.38 -3.12 -16.62
N THR A 24 -1.53 -2.99 -15.30
CA THR A 24 -2.69 -3.53 -14.59
C THR A 24 -3.88 -2.69 -15.00
N SER A 25 -4.47 -2.99 -16.17
CA SER A 25 -5.73 -2.39 -16.57
C SER A 25 -6.81 -2.94 -15.64
N PHE A 26 -7.26 -2.11 -14.71
CA PHE A 26 -8.39 -2.44 -13.86
C PHE A 26 -9.65 -2.42 -14.72
N MET A 27 -10.01 -3.56 -15.31
CA MET A 27 -11.31 -3.72 -15.95
C MET A 27 -12.35 -3.98 -14.85
N GLY A 28 -13.03 -2.91 -14.45
CA GLY A 28 -14.12 -2.97 -13.49
C GLY A 28 -14.89 -1.66 -13.48
N SER A 29 -16.18 -1.74 -13.17
CA SER A 29 -16.98 -0.55 -12.85
C SER A 29 -16.36 0.12 -11.62
N ALA A 30 -15.75 1.30 -11.78
CA ALA A 30 -15.17 2.10 -10.71
C ALA A 30 -16.19 2.45 -9.61
N TYR A 31 -17.46 2.42 -9.96
CA TYR A 31 -18.58 2.76 -9.11
C TYR A 31 -19.47 1.53 -8.86
N VAL A 32 -19.93 1.38 -7.61
CA VAL A 32 -20.85 0.33 -7.21
C VAL A 32 -22.23 0.95 -7.01
N GLU A 33 -23.04 0.93 -8.07
CA GLU A 33 -24.44 1.36 -7.99
C GLU A 33 -25.20 0.47 -7.00
N GLY A 34 -25.79 1.06 -5.96
CA GLY A 34 -26.52 0.34 -4.92
C GLY A 34 -25.78 0.16 -3.59
N GLY A 35 -24.59 0.76 -3.42
CA GLY A 35 -23.91 0.86 -2.13
C GLY A 35 -23.55 -0.50 -1.51
N ALA A 36 -23.66 -0.62 -0.18
CA ALA A 36 -23.24 -1.81 0.55
C ALA A 36 -23.97 -3.10 0.10
N ALA A 37 -25.26 -3.01 -0.23
CA ALA A 37 -26.05 -4.17 -0.67
C ALA A 37 -25.57 -4.72 -2.02
N ALA A 38 -25.14 -3.84 -2.93
CA ALA A 38 -24.55 -4.26 -4.19
C ALA A 38 -23.16 -4.88 -4.00
N CYS A 39 -22.38 -4.39 -3.03
CA CYS A 39 -21.12 -5.03 -2.65
C CYS A 39 -21.31 -6.41 -2.04
N GLU A 40 -22.30 -6.58 -1.18
CA GLU A 40 -22.63 -7.88 -0.58
C GLU A 40 -22.96 -8.92 -1.65
N ASN A 41 -23.78 -8.53 -2.64
CA ASN A 41 -24.14 -9.42 -3.73
C ASN A 41 -22.93 -9.75 -4.64
N LYS A 42 -22.03 -8.78 -4.88
CA LYS A 42 -20.79 -9.04 -5.63
C LYS A 42 -19.84 -9.98 -4.88
N CYS A 43 -19.70 -9.84 -3.57
CA CYS A 43 -18.89 -10.75 -2.76
C CYS A 43 -19.51 -12.16 -2.73
N SER A 44 -20.84 -12.27 -2.57
CA SER A 44 -21.53 -13.55 -2.49
C SER A 44 -21.45 -14.35 -3.80
N LEU A 45 -21.53 -13.68 -4.96
CA LEU A 45 -21.32 -14.30 -6.29
C LEU A 45 -19.92 -14.93 -6.44
N GLN A 46 -18.94 -14.43 -5.69
CA GLN A 46 -17.57 -14.96 -5.68
C GLN A 46 -17.31 -15.93 -4.52
N GLY A 47 -18.34 -16.29 -3.73
CA GLY A 47 -18.19 -17.14 -2.55
C GLY A 47 -17.40 -16.49 -1.43
N LEU A 48 -17.38 -15.16 -1.40
CA LEU A 48 -16.70 -14.34 -0.39
C LEU A 48 -17.73 -13.66 0.51
N GLU A 49 -17.31 -13.31 1.72
CA GLU A 49 -18.13 -12.58 2.68
C GLU A 49 -17.86 -11.08 2.58
N PHE A 50 -18.90 -10.26 2.70
CA PHE A 50 -18.75 -8.81 2.67
C PHE A 50 -18.10 -8.31 3.96
N ALA A 51 -16.90 -7.73 3.84
CA ALA A 51 -16.13 -7.21 4.98
C ALA A 51 -16.25 -5.69 5.14
N GLY A 52 -16.58 -4.97 4.07
CA GLY A 52 -16.78 -3.52 4.14
C GLY A 52 -16.71 -2.84 2.77
N MET A 53 -16.88 -1.52 2.78
CA MET A 53 -16.74 -0.68 1.58
C MET A 53 -15.74 0.44 1.83
N VAL A 54 -14.95 0.78 0.81
CA VAL A 54 -14.04 1.93 0.83
C VAL A 54 -14.61 3.01 -0.07
N TYR A 55 -14.93 4.15 0.55
CA TYR A 55 -15.31 5.36 -0.16
C TYR A 55 -14.05 6.13 -0.54
N LEU A 56 -13.76 6.26 -1.84
CA LEU A 56 -12.57 6.98 -2.36
C LEU A 56 -12.91 8.37 -2.92
N GLY A 57 -14.15 8.84 -2.72
CA GLY A 57 -14.64 10.15 -3.20
C GLY A 57 -15.73 10.00 -4.25
N GLU A 58 -15.97 11.05 -5.05
CA GLU A 58 -17.13 11.12 -5.97
C GLU A 58 -17.11 10.13 -7.15
N TYR A 59 -16.02 9.40 -7.36
CA TYR A 59 -15.82 8.60 -8.58
C TYR A 59 -15.57 7.11 -8.33
N THR A 60 -15.29 6.70 -7.09
CA THR A 60 -14.82 5.34 -6.81
C THR A 60 -15.31 4.82 -5.47
N ASP A 61 -16.09 3.74 -5.54
CA ASP A 61 -16.48 2.93 -4.39
C ASP A 61 -15.92 1.52 -4.57
N GLY A 62 -15.18 1.05 -3.57
CA GLY A 62 -14.57 -0.29 -3.56
C GLY A 62 -15.29 -1.21 -2.58
N CYS A 63 -15.53 -2.46 -2.96
CA CYS A 63 -15.97 -3.51 -2.05
C CYS A 63 -14.78 -4.27 -1.48
N ILE A 64 -14.75 -4.47 -0.16
CA ILE A 64 -13.81 -5.36 0.52
C ILE A 64 -14.55 -6.68 0.75
N CYS A 65 -14.11 -7.74 0.07
CA CYS A 65 -14.61 -9.09 0.28
C CYS A 65 -13.55 -9.90 1.04
N ALA A 66 -13.95 -10.59 2.11
CA ALA A 66 -13.11 -11.50 2.85
C ALA A 66 -13.37 -12.95 2.45
N ARG A 67 -12.36 -13.81 2.54
CA ARG A 67 -12.59 -15.26 2.50
C ARG A 67 -13.36 -15.66 3.76
N PRO A 68 -14.33 -16.57 3.66
CA PRO A 68 -14.97 -17.13 4.85
C PRO A 68 -13.90 -17.70 5.80
N GLY A 69 -13.90 -17.24 7.06
CA GLY A 69 -12.93 -17.66 8.08
C GLY A 69 -11.60 -16.90 8.13
N TYR A 70 -11.44 -15.79 7.38
CA TYR A 70 -10.19 -15.01 7.28
C TYR A 70 -10.19 -13.67 8.05
N GLU A 71 -11.18 -13.41 8.91
CA GLU A 71 -11.31 -12.15 9.66
C GLU A 71 -10.11 -11.82 10.56
N ALA A 72 -9.26 -12.80 10.89
CA ALA A 72 -8.10 -12.61 11.76
C ALA A 72 -6.97 -11.78 11.14
N GLN A 73 -6.77 -11.83 9.81
CA GLN A 73 -5.57 -11.29 9.16
C GLN A 73 -5.65 -9.79 8.85
N ALA A 74 -6.85 -9.22 8.73
CA ALA A 74 -7.04 -7.78 8.51
C ALA A 74 -6.54 -6.95 9.71
N ARG A 75 -6.59 -7.50 10.93
CA ARG A 75 -6.05 -6.86 12.14
C ARG A 75 -4.52 -6.90 12.21
N GLU A 76 -3.89 -7.89 11.58
CA GLU A 76 -2.44 -8.06 11.58
C GLU A 76 -1.74 -7.10 10.61
N ALA A 77 -2.39 -6.75 9.49
CA ALA A 77 -1.91 -5.71 8.58
C ALA A 77 -1.81 -4.34 9.28
N ALA A 78 -2.77 -3.99 10.16
CA ALA A 78 -2.69 -2.78 10.98
C ALA A 78 -1.51 -2.82 11.98
N GLY A 79 -1.12 -4.00 12.46
CA GLY A 79 0.05 -4.19 13.32
C GLY A 79 1.40 -4.01 12.61
N SER A 80 1.47 -4.29 11.31
CA SER A 80 2.70 -4.13 10.50
C SER A 80 3.10 -2.67 10.22
N VAL A 81 2.15 -1.73 10.29
CA VAL A 81 2.45 -0.28 10.17
C VAL A 81 3.12 0.27 11.43
N ALA A 82 2.92 -0.41 12.58
CA ALA A 82 3.47 0.03 13.86
C ALA A 82 5.00 -0.13 13.94
N SER A 83 5.60 -1.11 13.27
CA SER A 83 7.04 -1.38 13.36
C SER A 83 7.90 -0.34 12.64
N GLY A 84 7.41 0.27 11.56
CA GLY A 84 8.10 1.34 10.84
C GLY A 84 8.01 2.71 11.53
N ALA A 85 6.92 2.96 12.28
CA ALA A 85 6.67 4.26 12.92
C ALA A 85 7.54 4.51 14.16
N VAL A 86 8.00 3.45 14.85
CA VAL A 86 8.82 3.59 16.08
C VAL A 86 10.13 4.34 15.80
N GLY A 87 10.75 4.11 14.64
CA GLY A 87 11.98 4.82 14.26
C GLY A 87 11.76 6.33 14.10
N VAL A 88 10.67 6.73 13.45
CA VAL A 88 10.31 8.14 13.21
C VAL A 88 9.93 8.84 14.51
N ILE A 89 9.17 8.17 15.39
CA ILE A 89 8.80 8.71 16.71
C ILE A 89 10.04 9.00 17.56
N MET A 90 11.02 8.09 17.57
CA MET A 90 12.27 8.30 18.31
C MET A 90 13.12 9.43 17.72
N GLN A 91 13.07 9.64 16.39
CA GLN A 91 13.74 10.76 15.73
C GLN A 91 13.07 12.10 16.06
N MET A 92 11.73 12.18 16.06
CA MET A 92 10.99 13.38 16.43
C MET A 92 11.19 13.76 17.90
N ARG A 93 11.25 12.77 18.80
CA ARG A 93 11.44 13.03 20.24
C ARG A 93 12.75 13.75 20.55
N ARG A 94 13.85 13.32 19.91
CA ARG A 94 15.17 13.98 20.07
C ARG A 94 15.18 15.41 19.54
N ALA A 95 14.51 15.66 18.42
CA ALA A 95 14.38 17.01 17.86
C ALA A 95 13.54 17.93 18.78
N GLN A 96 12.50 17.39 19.42
CA GLN A 96 11.63 18.14 20.32
C GLN A 96 12.34 18.53 21.63
N GLU A 97 13.16 17.63 22.20
CA GLU A 97 13.97 17.92 23.40
C GLU A 97 14.97 19.06 23.15
N GLN A 98 15.61 19.10 21.99
CA GLN A 98 16.54 20.18 21.63
C GLN A 98 15.83 21.53 21.53
N ASN A 99 14.65 21.57 20.92
CA ASN A 99 13.86 22.80 20.83
C ASN A 99 13.38 23.29 22.20
N GLN A 100 13.02 22.38 23.11
CA GLN A 100 12.63 22.74 24.48
C GLN A 100 13.80 23.32 25.28
N GLN A 101 15.00 22.74 25.14
CA GLN A 101 16.19 23.27 25.80
C GLN A 101 16.60 24.64 25.24
N ALA A 102 16.47 24.86 23.94
CA ALA A 102 16.71 26.15 23.32
C ALA A 102 15.70 27.21 23.81
N ALA A 103 14.42 26.85 23.91
CA ALA A 103 13.38 27.73 24.43
C ALA A 103 13.61 28.09 25.91
N GLN A 104 14.01 27.13 26.75
CA GLN A 104 14.30 27.38 28.17
C GLN A 104 15.52 28.28 28.36
N ARG A 105 16.55 28.13 27.52
CA ARG A 105 17.72 29.03 27.54
C ARG A 105 17.37 30.46 27.13
N ALA A 106 16.43 30.64 26.22
CA ALA A 106 15.99 31.97 25.79
C ALA A 106 15.17 32.73 26.85
N VAL A 107 14.59 32.03 27.84
CA VAL A 107 13.81 32.65 28.94
C VAL A 107 14.70 33.00 30.14
N LEU A 108 15.93 32.47 30.20
CA LEU A 108 16.90 32.70 31.28
C LEU A 108 17.86 33.88 31.03
N PHE A 109 17.65 34.64 29.95
CA PHE A 109 18.31 35.91 29.64
C PHE A 109 17.26 37.01 29.50
#